data_AF-A0A538NDP2-F1
#
_entry.id   AF-A0A538NDP2-F1
#
_cell.length_a   1.000
_cell.length_b   1.000
_cell.length_c   1.000
_cell.angle_alpha   90.00
_cell.angle_beta   90.00
_cell.angle_gamma   90.00
#
_symmetry.space_group_name_H-M   'P 1'
#
loop_
_entity.id
_entity.type
_entity.pdbx_description
1 polymer ?
#
loop_
_entity_poly.entity_id
_entity_poly.type
_entity_poly.pdbx_seq_one_letter_code
_entity_poly.pdbx_strand_id
1 'polypeptide(L)'
;MHEALQKELATYEKRTPKSAAAHKRALERIPLGVASNYRHYEPYPIFVKDGKASRIHDLDSNEYIDHNLCFGALMAGHCHPAVVKAVEQELHRGTTFGMPHDQEWELAEEICKRYPVEMVRFGSSGTEVTMHACRIARAATGRDKILKFEGSYHGLHDTALVSVKPKAEDYGDPDAPTSVPGGAGIPKASLANVVVAAFNNLGSV
;
A
#
# COMPACT_ATOMS: atom_id res chain seq x y z
N MET A 1 -8.50 27.26 14.20
CA MET A 1 -8.16 25.90 14.63
C MET A 1 -8.70 25.71 16.05
N HIS A 2 -9.41 24.62 16.34
CA HIS A 2 -10.09 24.43 17.63
C HIS A 2 -9.08 24.34 18.79
N GLU A 3 -9.36 24.94 19.95
CA GLU A 3 -8.43 24.99 21.09
C GLU A 3 -8.01 23.58 21.57
N ALA A 4 -8.96 22.63 21.60
CA ALA A 4 -8.66 21.25 21.95
C ALA A 4 -7.62 20.61 20.99
N LEU A 5 -7.70 20.91 19.68
CA LEU A 5 -6.72 20.41 18.71
C LEU A 5 -5.34 21.03 18.95
N GLN A 6 -5.26 22.31 19.36
CA GLN A 6 -3.98 22.92 19.74
C GLN A 6 -3.33 22.23 20.92
N LYS A 7 -4.12 21.88 21.93
CA LYS A 7 -3.64 21.17 23.11
C LYS A 7 -3.12 19.77 22.75
N GLU A 8 -3.83 19.05 21.88
CA GLU A 8 -3.39 17.72 21.42
C GLU A 8 -2.12 17.80 20.57
N LEU A 9 -2.03 18.77 19.64
CA LEU A 9 -0.82 19.00 18.84
C LEU A 9 0.39 19.36 19.72
N ALA A 10 0.23 20.26 20.68
CA ALA A 10 1.31 20.60 21.62
C ALA A 10 1.75 19.39 22.46
N THR A 11 0.79 18.54 22.86
CA THR A 11 1.08 17.30 23.59
C THR A 11 1.83 16.30 22.71
N TYR A 12 1.40 16.12 21.46
CA TYR A 12 2.06 15.31 20.45
C TYR A 12 3.51 15.77 20.27
N GLU A 13 3.72 17.05 19.98
CA GLU A 13 5.04 17.59 19.71
C GLU A 13 6.00 17.48 20.90
N LYS A 14 5.49 17.71 22.12
CA LYS A 14 6.25 17.53 23.35
C LYS A 14 6.70 16.09 23.56
N ARG A 15 5.89 15.12 23.13
CA ARG A 15 6.16 13.68 23.32
C ARG A 15 7.06 13.09 22.24
N THR A 16 7.08 13.67 21.05
CA THR A 16 7.78 13.10 19.88
C THR A 16 8.89 14.00 19.28
N PRO A 17 9.76 14.66 20.08
CA PRO A 17 10.73 15.61 19.56
C PRO A 17 11.81 14.98 18.65
N LYS A 18 12.19 13.72 18.85
CA LYS A 18 13.13 13.03 17.94
C LYS A 18 12.47 12.66 16.62
N SER A 19 11.18 12.31 16.62
CA SER A 19 10.44 12.14 15.37
C SER A 19 10.40 13.45 14.56
N ALA A 20 10.19 14.60 15.23
CA ALA A 20 10.25 15.91 14.60
C ALA A 20 11.63 16.18 13.94
N ALA A 21 12.70 15.93 14.70
CA ALA A 21 14.07 16.11 14.21
C ALA A 21 14.41 15.17 13.04
N ALA A 22 13.95 13.91 13.10
CA ALA A 22 14.13 12.93 12.05
C ALA A 22 13.38 13.31 10.77
N HIS A 23 12.13 13.78 10.88
CA HIS A 23 11.35 14.28 9.74
C HIS A 23 12.00 15.50 9.11
N LYS A 24 12.44 16.47 9.92
CA LYS A 24 13.18 17.66 9.44
C LYS A 24 14.41 17.29 8.63
N ARG A 25 15.20 16.32 9.11
CA ARG A 25 16.36 15.80 8.36
C ARG A 25 15.93 15.07 7.09
N ALA A 26 14.87 14.26 7.15
CA ALA A 26 14.38 13.49 6.01
C ALA A 26 13.91 14.40 4.87
N LEU A 27 13.30 15.55 5.18
CA LEU A 27 12.88 16.55 4.19
C LEU A 27 14.02 17.06 3.29
N GLU A 28 15.28 16.98 3.73
CA GLU A 28 16.42 17.38 2.91
C GLU A 28 16.65 16.45 1.70
N ARG A 29 16.16 15.21 1.76
CA ARG A 29 16.51 14.15 0.79
C ARG A 29 15.32 13.35 0.27
N ILE A 30 14.20 13.35 0.98
CA ILE A 30 13.02 12.54 0.67
C ILE A 30 11.83 13.50 0.51
N PRO A 31 11.11 13.51 -0.62
CA PRO A 31 9.91 14.31 -0.77
C PRO A 31 8.92 14.06 0.38
N LEU A 32 8.40 15.14 0.98
CA LEU A 32 7.53 15.09 2.17
C LEU A 32 8.16 14.43 3.41
N GLY A 33 9.46 14.12 3.39
CA GLY A 33 10.18 13.46 4.47
C GLY A 33 9.83 11.98 4.65
N VAL A 34 9.14 11.36 3.68
CA VAL A 34 8.69 9.96 3.78
C VAL A 34 8.77 9.23 2.43
N ALA A 35 9.07 7.93 2.47
CA ALA A 35 9.17 7.08 1.27
C ALA A 35 7.80 6.59 0.73
N SER A 36 6.70 7.02 1.35
CA SER A 36 5.33 6.74 0.90
C SER A 36 4.42 7.86 1.38
N ASN A 37 3.60 8.41 0.49
CA ASN A 37 2.62 9.44 0.81
C ASN A 37 1.60 8.99 1.86
N TYR A 38 1.34 7.68 2.00
CA TYR A 38 0.48 7.13 3.05
C TYR A 38 1.06 7.22 4.45
N ARG A 39 2.37 7.53 4.57
CA ARG A 39 3.03 7.75 5.87
C ARG A 39 3.13 9.23 6.23
N HIS A 40 2.70 10.13 5.35
CA HIS A 40 2.74 11.55 5.60
C HIS A 40 1.49 12.02 6.34
N TYR A 41 1.69 12.81 7.39
CA TYR A 41 0.66 13.60 8.06
C TYR A 41 1.30 14.75 8.83
N GLU A 42 0.52 15.79 9.09
CA GLU A 42 0.93 16.98 9.84
C GLU A 42 0.81 16.76 11.37
N PRO A 43 1.66 17.39 12.19
CA PRO A 43 2.76 18.28 11.80
C PRO A 43 4.00 17.53 11.28
N TYR A 44 4.12 16.25 11.64
CA TYR A 44 5.13 15.32 11.13
C TYR A 44 4.79 13.90 11.57
N PRO A 45 5.22 12.86 10.84
CA PRO A 45 4.98 11.48 11.22
C PRO A 45 5.85 10.97 12.38
N ILE A 46 5.36 9.96 13.08
CA ILE A 46 6.13 9.21 14.09
C ILE A 46 7.20 8.39 13.36
N PHE A 47 8.43 8.47 13.84
CA PHE A 47 9.53 7.62 13.37
C PHE A 47 9.67 6.42 14.32
N VAL A 48 9.39 5.24 13.79
CA VAL A 48 9.48 3.98 14.55
C VAL A 48 10.93 3.56 14.70
N LYS A 49 11.32 3.17 15.92
CA LYS A 49 12.63 2.64 16.26
C LYS A 49 12.66 1.12 16.17
N ASP A 50 11.71 0.48 16.83
CA ASP A 50 11.60 -0.99 16.92
C ASP A 50 10.15 -1.41 17.22
N GLY A 51 9.90 -2.73 17.16
CA GLY A 51 8.59 -3.30 17.42
C GLY A 51 8.67 -4.79 17.75
N LYS A 52 7.72 -5.28 18.55
CA LYS A 52 7.61 -6.68 18.96
C LYS A 52 6.16 -7.05 19.23
N ALA A 53 5.73 -8.20 18.71
CA ALA A 53 4.34 -8.65 18.78
C ALA A 53 3.39 -7.55 18.30
N SER A 54 2.46 -7.09 19.14
CA SER A 54 1.46 -6.07 18.80
C SER A 54 1.89 -4.64 19.13
N ARG A 55 3.18 -4.39 19.37
CA ARG A 55 3.67 -3.10 19.88
C ARG A 55 4.81 -2.53 19.03
N ILE A 56 4.85 -1.21 18.96
CA ILE A 56 5.95 -0.45 18.37
C ILE A 56 6.43 0.62 19.35
N HIS A 57 7.71 0.97 19.25
CA HIS A 57 8.34 2.05 19.99
C HIS A 57 8.88 3.08 19.01
N ASP A 58 8.60 4.37 19.25
CA ASP A 58 9.18 5.45 18.45
C ASP A 58 10.62 5.78 18.87
N LEU A 59 11.26 6.74 18.17
CA LEU A 59 12.61 7.21 18.51
C LEU A 59 12.70 7.84 19.92
N ASP A 60 11.57 8.32 20.44
CA ASP A 60 11.41 8.93 21.76
C ASP A 60 11.09 7.87 22.85
N SER A 61 11.04 6.59 22.47
CA SER A 61 10.70 5.45 23.34
C SER A 61 9.26 5.45 23.86
N ASN A 62 8.36 6.21 23.23
CA ASN A 62 6.93 6.05 23.45
C ASN A 62 6.50 4.68 22.89
N GLU A 63 5.75 3.93 23.68
CA GLU A 63 5.16 2.66 23.26
C GLU A 63 3.74 2.85 22.74
N TYR A 64 3.41 2.17 21.65
CA TYR A 64 2.08 2.16 21.04
C TYR A 64 1.61 0.71 20.83
N ILE A 65 0.31 0.49 20.99
CA ILE A 65 -0.35 -0.71 20.46
C ILE A 65 -0.54 -0.49 18.95
N ASP A 66 0.08 -1.33 18.14
CA ASP A 66 0.05 -1.20 16.69
C ASP A 66 -1.19 -1.88 16.10
N HIS A 67 -2.20 -1.08 15.81
CA HIS A 67 -3.39 -1.50 15.05
C HIS A 67 -3.22 -1.32 13.54
N ASN A 68 -2.15 -0.66 13.08
CA ASN A 68 -1.88 -0.47 11.66
C ASN A 68 -1.27 -1.73 11.04
N LEU A 69 -0.39 -2.43 11.78
CA LEU A 69 0.22 -3.72 11.38
C LEU A 69 0.74 -3.72 9.94
N CYS A 70 1.44 -2.64 9.58
CA CYS A 70 1.91 -2.38 8.20
C CYS A 70 0.78 -2.51 7.16
N PHE A 71 -0.32 -1.80 7.38
CA PHE A 71 -1.52 -1.85 6.53
C PHE A 71 -2.07 -3.28 6.34
N GLY A 72 -1.95 -4.10 7.40
CA GLY A 72 -2.38 -5.50 7.41
C GLY A 72 -1.35 -6.52 6.90
N ALA A 73 -0.17 -6.12 6.43
CA ALA A 73 0.85 -7.08 6.00
C ALA A 73 1.46 -7.89 7.16
N LEU A 74 1.50 -7.30 8.37
CA LEU A 74 2.06 -7.93 9.57
C LEU A 74 0.96 -8.55 10.45
N MET A 75 0.09 -9.39 9.88
CA MET A 75 -1.00 -10.03 10.62
C MET A 75 -0.54 -10.84 11.84
N ALA A 76 0.67 -11.43 11.78
CA ALA A 76 1.26 -12.17 12.91
C ALA A 76 1.96 -11.27 13.94
N GLY A 77 1.91 -9.95 13.77
CA GLY A 77 2.65 -8.97 14.55
C GLY A 77 4.14 -8.86 14.18
N HIS A 78 4.83 -7.98 14.89
CA HIS A 78 6.26 -7.72 14.72
C HIS A 78 7.11 -8.87 15.28
N CYS A 79 8.13 -9.28 14.52
CA CYS A 79 9.13 -10.27 14.94
C CYS A 79 8.51 -11.59 15.46
N HIS A 80 7.48 -12.11 14.78
CA HIS A 80 6.88 -13.39 15.15
C HIS A 80 7.95 -14.51 15.17
N PRO A 81 8.12 -15.26 16.27
CA PRO A 81 9.27 -16.17 16.42
C PRO A 81 9.43 -17.20 15.30
N ALA A 82 8.32 -17.74 14.80
CA ALA A 82 8.36 -18.71 13.69
C ALA A 82 8.85 -18.07 12.36
N VAL A 83 8.47 -16.81 12.10
CA VAL A 83 8.89 -16.09 10.88
C VAL A 83 10.36 -15.73 10.98
N VAL A 84 10.79 -15.19 12.13
CA VAL A 84 12.20 -14.85 12.38
C VAL A 84 13.08 -16.09 12.20
N LYS A 85 12.72 -17.21 12.82
CA LYS A 85 13.48 -18.46 12.69
C LYS A 85 13.58 -18.94 11.24
N ALA A 86 12.48 -18.88 10.48
CA ALA A 86 12.49 -19.30 9.07
C ALA A 86 13.39 -18.40 8.21
N VAL A 87 13.34 -17.08 8.42
CA VAL A 87 14.20 -16.13 7.71
C VAL A 87 15.67 -16.33 8.08
N GLU A 88 16.00 -16.47 9.37
CA GLU A 88 17.38 -16.71 9.82
C GLU A 88 17.99 -17.97 9.19
N GLN A 89 17.22 -19.03 9.05
CA GLN A 89 17.67 -20.26 8.38
C GLN A 89 18.00 -20.01 6.90
N GLU A 90 17.19 -19.22 6.20
CA GLU A 90 17.39 -18.96 4.77
C GLU A 90 18.55 -17.99 4.50
N LEU A 91 18.84 -17.07 5.43
CA LEU A 91 19.99 -16.14 5.32
C LEU A 91 21.33 -16.87 5.15
N HIS A 92 21.44 -18.13 5.61
CA HIS A 92 22.65 -18.95 5.43
C HIS A 92 22.70 -19.75 4.12
N ARG A 93 21.60 -19.78 3.36
CA ARG A 93 21.47 -20.49 2.08
C ARG A 93 21.55 -19.55 0.88
N GLY A 94 21.18 -18.29 1.09
CA GLY A 94 21.15 -17.22 0.08
C GLY A 94 19.75 -16.62 -0.02
N THR A 95 19.65 -15.34 -0.38
CA THR A 95 18.38 -14.61 -0.33
C THR A 95 17.73 -14.36 -1.69
N THR A 96 18.50 -14.41 -2.77
CA THR A 96 18.04 -14.17 -4.15
C THR A 96 19.04 -14.79 -5.11
N PHE A 97 18.56 -15.62 -6.03
CA PHE A 97 19.44 -16.41 -6.90
C PHE A 97 19.41 -15.99 -8.36
N GLY A 98 18.33 -15.38 -8.86
CA GLY A 98 18.14 -15.19 -10.31
C GLY A 98 17.90 -16.50 -11.08
N MET A 99 17.74 -17.61 -10.35
CA MET A 99 17.36 -18.94 -10.80
C MET A 99 16.18 -19.43 -9.94
N PRO A 100 15.35 -20.36 -10.44
CA PRO A 100 14.24 -20.90 -9.66
C PRO A 100 14.72 -21.72 -8.46
N HIS A 101 13.88 -21.83 -7.43
CA HIS A 101 14.12 -22.66 -6.25
C HIS A 101 12.84 -23.36 -5.76
N ASP A 102 12.99 -24.51 -5.08
CA ASP A 102 11.87 -25.39 -4.72
C ASP A 102 10.83 -24.75 -3.79
N GLN A 103 11.21 -23.74 -2.99
CA GLN A 103 10.27 -23.06 -2.10
C GLN A 103 9.21 -22.26 -2.88
N GLU A 104 9.45 -21.94 -4.16
CA GLU A 104 8.42 -21.37 -5.04
C GLU A 104 7.25 -22.34 -5.22
N TRP A 105 7.54 -23.64 -5.41
CA TRP A 105 6.52 -24.68 -5.51
C TRP A 105 5.78 -24.87 -4.18
N GLU A 106 6.51 -24.98 -3.07
CA GLU A 106 5.92 -25.16 -1.74
C GLU A 106 4.92 -24.04 -1.41
N LEU A 107 5.29 -22.78 -1.68
CA LEU A 107 4.40 -21.64 -1.47
C LEU A 107 3.19 -21.67 -2.43
N ALA A 108 3.40 -22.04 -3.69
CA ALA A 108 2.32 -22.13 -4.67
C ALA A 108 1.29 -23.19 -4.27
N GLU A 109 1.76 -24.37 -3.87
CA GLU A 109 0.92 -25.46 -3.39
C GLU A 109 0.07 -25.05 -2.18
N GLU A 110 0.69 -24.36 -1.21
CA GLU A 110 0.01 -23.86 -0.03
C GLU A 110 -1.09 -22.82 -0.36
N ILE A 111 -0.90 -21.99 -1.38
CA ILE A 111 -1.93 -21.03 -1.82
C ILE A 111 -3.07 -21.75 -2.55
N CYS A 112 -2.76 -22.60 -3.53
CA CYS A 112 -3.78 -23.32 -4.31
C CYS A 112 -4.63 -24.27 -3.45
N LYS A 113 -4.09 -24.78 -2.33
CA LYS A 113 -4.89 -25.55 -1.35
C LYS A 113 -5.91 -24.71 -0.58
N ARG A 114 -5.63 -23.42 -0.34
CA ARG A 114 -6.44 -22.53 0.52
C ARG A 114 -7.43 -21.69 -0.26
N TYR A 115 -7.14 -21.39 -1.51
CA TYR A 115 -7.93 -20.49 -2.35
C TYR A 115 -8.36 -21.19 -3.64
N PRO A 116 -9.50 -20.81 -4.24
CA PRO A 116 -10.01 -21.44 -5.46
C PRO A 116 -9.22 -20.95 -6.70
N VAL A 117 -7.93 -21.22 -6.74
CA VAL A 117 -7.01 -20.88 -7.83
C VAL A 117 -6.17 -22.10 -8.19
N GLU A 118 -5.98 -22.33 -9.48
CA GLU A 118 -5.25 -23.51 -9.98
C GLU A 118 -3.75 -23.25 -10.10
N MET A 119 -3.37 -22.01 -10.44
CA MET A 119 -1.99 -21.58 -10.65
C MET A 119 -1.76 -20.19 -10.07
N VAL A 120 -0.54 -19.95 -9.63
CA VAL A 120 -0.10 -18.65 -9.11
C VAL A 120 1.21 -18.21 -9.75
N ARG A 121 1.43 -16.89 -9.76
CA ARG A 121 2.71 -16.27 -10.06
C ARG A 121 2.98 -15.20 -9.02
N PHE A 122 4.17 -15.23 -8.44
CA PHE A 122 4.57 -14.27 -7.41
C PHE A 122 5.04 -12.95 -8.02
N GLY A 123 4.86 -11.88 -7.26
CA GLY A 123 5.43 -10.56 -7.52
C GLY A 123 6.04 -10.00 -6.23
N SER A 124 6.81 -8.94 -6.35
CA SER A 124 7.52 -8.30 -5.22
C SER A 124 6.65 -7.28 -4.50
N SER A 125 5.48 -6.92 -5.05
CA SER A 125 4.55 -5.97 -4.42
C SER A 125 3.10 -6.15 -4.88
N GLY A 126 2.17 -5.60 -4.09
CA GLY A 126 0.75 -5.49 -4.47
C GLY A 126 0.53 -4.74 -5.79
N THR A 127 1.27 -3.65 -6.03
CA THR A 127 1.22 -2.88 -7.29
C THR A 127 1.65 -3.71 -8.50
N GLU A 128 2.68 -4.55 -8.34
CA GLU A 128 3.18 -5.38 -9.43
C GLU A 128 2.18 -6.48 -9.80
N VAL A 129 1.59 -7.14 -8.81
CA VAL A 129 0.63 -8.23 -9.07
C VAL A 129 -0.67 -7.71 -9.68
N THR A 130 -1.17 -6.54 -9.31
CA THR A 130 -2.34 -5.92 -9.96
C THR A 130 -2.03 -5.45 -11.37
N MET A 131 -0.81 -4.96 -11.62
CA MET A 131 -0.34 -4.64 -12.97
C MET A 131 -0.30 -5.89 -13.86
N HIS A 132 0.23 -7.02 -13.33
CA HIS A 132 0.23 -8.30 -14.04
C HIS A 132 -1.18 -8.81 -14.31
N ALA A 133 -2.09 -8.74 -13.33
CA ALA A 133 -3.48 -9.15 -13.50
C ALA A 133 -4.16 -8.38 -14.64
N CYS A 134 -4.00 -7.05 -14.70
CA CYS A 134 -4.52 -6.23 -15.80
C CYS A 134 -3.93 -6.67 -17.15
N ARG A 135 -2.62 -6.94 -17.22
CA ARG A 135 -1.95 -7.40 -18.45
C ARG A 135 -2.45 -8.76 -18.91
N ILE A 136 -2.60 -9.71 -18.00
CA ILE A 136 -3.06 -11.07 -18.31
C ILE A 136 -4.52 -11.03 -18.79
N ALA A 137 -5.39 -10.25 -18.13
CA ALA A 137 -6.78 -10.07 -18.56
C ALA A 137 -6.86 -9.55 -20.00
N ARG A 138 -6.10 -8.48 -20.33
CA ARG A 138 -6.02 -7.93 -21.68
C ARG A 138 -5.54 -8.96 -22.70
N ALA A 139 -4.49 -9.70 -22.37
CA ALA A 139 -3.93 -10.72 -23.26
C ALA A 139 -4.92 -11.88 -23.51
N ALA A 140 -5.65 -12.30 -22.48
CA ALA A 140 -6.63 -13.38 -22.57
C ALA A 140 -7.88 -12.97 -23.36
N THR A 141 -8.34 -11.72 -23.24
CA THR A 141 -9.59 -11.28 -23.89
C THR A 141 -9.39 -10.51 -25.19
N GLY A 142 -8.19 -10.02 -25.47
CA GLY A 142 -7.90 -9.11 -26.59
C GLY A 142 -8.59 -7.74 -26.47
N ARG A 143 -8.93 -7.32 -25.25
CA ARG A 143 -9.66 -6.05 -24.99
C ARG A 143 -8.75 -5.10 -24.23
N ASP A 144 -8.79 -3.81 -24.55
CA ASP A 144 -7.88 -2.81 -23.94
C ASP A 144 -8.37 -2.25 -22.60
N LYS A 145 -9.69 -2.07 -22.46
CA LYS A 145 -10.29 -1.39 -21.32
C LYS A 145 -10.33 -2.26 -20.07
N ILE A 146 -10.08 -1.65 -18.92
CA ILE A 146 -10.27 -2.23 -17.58
C ILE A 146 -11.32 -1.41 -16.84
N LEU A 147 -12.28 -2.09 -16.21
CA LEU A 147 -13.24 -1.46 -15.31
C LEU A 147 -12.68 -1.45 -13.87
N LYS A 148 -12.84 -0.32 -13.17
CA LYS A 148 -12.64 -0.24 -11.72
C LYS A 148 -13.78 0.52 -11.07
N PHE A 149 -13.85 0.42 -9.75
CA PHE A 149 -14.76 1.26 -8.97
C PHE A 149 -14.07 2.53 -8.48
N GLU A 150 -14.82 3.64 -8.46
CA GLU A 150 -14.38 4.89 -7.87
C GLU A 150 -13.99 4.70 -6.40
N GLY A 151 -12.95 5.39 -5.94
CA GLY A 151 -12.46 5.31 -4.56
C GLY A 151 -11.60 4.08 -4.26
N SER A 152 -11.56 3.08 -5.16
CA SER A 152 -10.82 1.84 -4.92
C SER A 152 -9.32 1.99 -5.17
N TYR A 153 -8.49 1.45 -4.28
CA TYR A 153 -7.03 1.44 -4.38
C TYR A 153 -6.51 0.06 -4.77
N HIS A 154 -5.70 0.00 -5.85
CA HIS A 154 -5.12 -1.24 -6.38
C HIS A 154 -3.62 -1.10 -6.69
N GLY A 155 -2.92 -0.22 -5.97
CA GLY A 155 -1.51 0.08 -6.21
C GLY A 155 -1.28 1.36 -7.02
N LEU A 156 -0.05 1.53 -7.49
CA LEU A 156 0.46 2.81 -8.02
C LEU A 156 0.77 2.79 -9.53
N HIS A 157 0.36 1.76 -10.27
CA HIS A 157 0.52 1.73 -11.73
C HIS A 157 -0.60 2.54 -12.42
N ASP A 158 -0.34 3.05 -13.63
CA ASP A 158 -1.23 4.00 -14.33
C ASP A 158 -2.71 3.61 -14.35
N THR A 159 -3.01 2.34 -14.67
CA THR A 159 -4.38 1.82 -14.69
C THR A 159 -5.04 1.85 -13.30
N ALA A 160 -4.31 1.48 -12.25
CA ALA A 160 -4.84 1.44 -10.88
C ALA A 160 -5.03 2.82 -10.26
N LEU A 161 -4.24 3.82 -10.69
CA LEU A 161 -4.28 5.17 -10.15
C LEU A 161 -5.45 6.04 -10.64
N VAL A 162 -6.27 5.57 -11.59
CA VAL A 162 -7.47 6.30 -12.01
C VAL A 162 -8.52 6.27 -10.88
N SER A 163 -9.14 7.41 -10.59
CA SER A 163 -10.24 7.62 -9.62
C SER A 163 -10.02 6.93 -8.26
N VAL A 164 -8.81 7.03 -7.70
CA VAL A 164 -8.50 6.49 -6.35
C VAL A 164 -8.99 7.42 -5.23
N LYS A 165 -8.69 8.72 -5.34
CA LYS A 165 -9.17 9.78 -4.43
C LYS A 165 -9.47 11.03 -5.25
N PRO A 166 -10.51 11.03 -6.10
CA PRO A 166 -10.88 12.22 -6.85
C PRO A 166 -11.28 13.35 -5.88
N LYS A 167 -11.19 14.59 -6.33
CA LYS A 167 -11.72 15.73 -5.57
C LYS A 167 -13.22 15.85 -5.82
N ALA A 168 -13.94 16.48 -4.89
CA ALA A 168 -15.39 16.63 -4.98
C ALA A 168 -15.87 17.30 -6.28
N GLU A 169 -15.09 18.26 -6.80
CA GLU A 169 -15.35 18.93 -8.07
C GLU A 169 -15.17 18.03 -9.30
N ASP A 170 -14.46 16.90 -9.17
CA ASP A 170 -14.09 16.01 -10.26
C ASP A 170 -14.92 14.69 -10.30
N TYR A 171 -15.81 14.43 -9.33
CA TYR A 171 -16.57 13.17 -9.25
C TYR A 171 -17.45 12.92 -10.48
N GLY A 172 -18.05 13.97 -11.03
CA GLY A 172 -19.05 13.83 -12.09
C GLY A 172 -20.38 13.31 -11.56
N ASP A 173 -21.04 12.44 -12.33
CA ASP A 173 -22.33 11.84 -11.97
C ASP A 173 -22.12 10.65 -11.00
N PRO A 174 -22.80 10.58 -9.85
CA PRO A 174 -22.69 9.44 -8.93
C PRO A 174 -23.05 8.07 -9.55
N ASP A 175 -23.91 8.02 -10.56
CA ASP A 175 -24.29 6.80 -11.28
C ASP A 175 -23.40 6.53 -12.50
N ALA A 176 -22.65 7.54 -12.96
CA ALA A 176 -21.69 7.44 -14.05
C ALA A 176 -20.42 8.27 -13.75
N PRO A 177 -19.55 7.80 -12.82
CA PRO A 177 -18.43 8.60 -12.33
C PRO A 177 -17.44 8.95 -13.44
N THR A 178 -16.80 10.11 -13.30
CA THR A 178 -15.76 10.54 -14.24
C THR A 178 -14.45 9.78 -13.97
N SER A 179 -13.77 9.34 -15.04
CA SER A 179 -12.41 8.82 -14.93
C SER A 179 -11.44 9.98 -14.63
N VAL A 180 -10.92 10.05 -13.41
CA VAL A 180 -10.03 11.12 -12.93
C VAL A 180 -8.61 10.57 -12.78
N PRO A 181 -7.57 11.18 -13.36
CA PRO A 181 -6.21 10.70 -13.15
C PRO A 181 -5.76 10.94 -11.70
N GLY A 182 -5.21 9.93 -11.03
CA GLY A 182 -4.65 10.05 -9.67
C GLY A 182 -3.33 10.83 -9.57
N GLY A 183 -2.86 11.44 -10.66
CA GLY A 183 -1.68 12.29 -10.66
C GLY A 183 -1.37 12.84 -12.05
N ALA A 184 -0.64 13.96 -12.10
CA ALA A 184 -0.29 14.64 -13.34
C ALA A 184 0.60 13.81 -14.29
N GLY A 185 1.25 12.76 -13.79
CA GLY A 185 2.11 11.87 -14.56
C GLY A 185 1.37 10.79 -15.35
N ILE A 186 0.05 10.64 -15.20
CA ILE A 186 -0.72 9.58 -15.89
C ILE A 186 -1.00 10.00 -17.34
N PRO A 187 -0.54 9.24 -18.35
CA PRO A 187 -0.83 9.55 -19.75
C PRO A 187 -2.33 9.51 -20.05
N LYS A 188 -2.79 10.41 -20.93
CA LYS A 188 -4.18 10.42 -21.42
C LYS A 188 -4.60 9.07 -22.04
N ALA A 189 -3.67 8.39 -22.71
CA ALA A 189 -3.91 7.07 -23.28
C ALA A 189 -4.13 5.99 -22.20
N SER A 190 -3.42 6.07 -21.07
CA SER A 190 -3.66 5.18 -19.93
C SER A 190 -5.03 5.44 -19.32
N LEU A 191 -5.41 6.72 -19.15
CA LEU A 191 -6.71 7.13 -18.63
C LEU A 191 -7.87 6.66 -19.51
N ALA A 192 -7.75 6.81 -20.84
CA ALA A 192 -8.79 6.40 -21.80
C ALA A 192 -9.11 4.89 -21.78
N ASN A 193 -8.20 4.07 -21.23
CA ASN A 193 -8.34 2.63 -21.09
C ASN A 193 -8.88 2.19 -19.72
N VAL A 194 -9.34 3.13 -18.89
CA VAL A 194 -9.98 2.83 -17.61
C VAL A 194 -11.39 3.39 -17.59
N VAL A 195 -12.35 2.50 -17.38
CA VAL A 195 -13.76 2.84 -17.14
C VAL A 195 -14.00 2.80 -15.63
N VAL A 196 -14.68 3.81 -15.10
CA VAL A 196 -14.95 3.93 -13.66
C VAL A 196 -16.44 3.75 -13.43
N ALA A 197 -16.78 2.83 -12.54
CA ALA A 197 -18.14 2.53 -12.11
C ALA A 197 -18.34 2.90 -10.63
N ALA A 198 -19.59 3.03 -10.21
CA ALA A 198 -19.95 3.28 -8.82
C ALA A 198 -19.97 1.96 -8.03
N PHE A 199 -19.25 1.92 -6.92
CA PHE A 199 -19.23 0.73 -6.06
C PHE A 199 -20.63 0.45 -5.49
N ASN A 200 -21.04 -0.82 -5.44
CA ASN A 200 -22.38 -1.25 -5.03
C ASN A 200 -23.55 -0.73 -5.88
N ASN A 201 -23.30 -0.30 -7.13
CA ASN A 201 -24.35 0.09 -8.08
C ASN A 201 -24.25 -0.72 -9.37
N LEU A 202 -25.08 -1.75 -9.52
CA LEU A 202 -25.08 -2.61 -10.71
C LEU A 202 -25.43 -1.85 -12.00
N GLY A 203 -26.24 -0.79 -11.91
CA GLY A 203 -26.62 0.02 -13.08
C GLY A 203 -25.46 0.81 -13.68
N SER A 204 -24.34 0.93 -12.95
CA SER A 204 -23.15 1.66 -13.39
C SER A 204 -22.12 0.81 -14.15
N VAL A 205 -22.39 -0.48 -14.37
CA VAL A 205 -21.48 -1.47 -14.98
C VAL A 205 -21.93 -1.88 -16.38
#